data_AF-A0A3D1RYW5-F1
#
_entry.id   AF-A0A3D1RYW5-F1
#
_cell.length_a   1.000
_cell.length_b   1.000
_cell.length_c   1.000
_cell.angle_alpha   90.00
_cell.angle_beta   90.00
_cell.angle_gamma   90.00
#
_symmetry.space_group_name_H-M   'P 1'
#
loop_
_entity.id
_entity.type
_entity.pdbx_description
1 polymer ?
#
loop_
_entity_poly.entity_id
_entity_poly.type
_entity_poly.pdbx_seq_one_letter_code
_entity_poly.pdbx_strand_id
1 'polypeptide(L)'
;MKPTILSCAVTGSFTTREHNANLPVTPEEIANECIAAVKQGAAICHIHVRDPASGQPSMALEYYREVVKRIRQSDTDLIINLTTGPGGRYVPTDGDPAKAAATTTLSPPEIRTEHVVELKPEICS
;
A
#
# COMPACT_ATOMS: atom_id res chain seq x y z
N MET A 1 26.77 18.05 3.66
CA MET A 1 25.98 16.95 3.07
C MET A 1 24.71 17.51 2.46
N LYS A 2 24.20 16.93 1.38
CA LYS A 2 22.88 17.29 0.82
C LYS A 2 21.80 16.51 1.56
N PRO A 3 20.68 17.13 1.97
CA PRO A 3 19.54 16.38 2.50
C PRO A 3 19.04 15.37 1.46
N THR A 4 18.85 14.12 1.87
CA THR A 4 18.34 13.03 1.01
C THR A 4 16.96 12.63 1.48
N ILE A 5 15.98 12.60 0.57
CA ILE A 5 14.65 12.09 0.87
C ILE A 5 14.71 10.57 0.87
N LEU A 6 14.34 9.97 2.00
CA LEU A 6 14.26 8.52 2.17
C LEU A 6 12.79 8.09 2.28
N SER A 7 12.36 7.19 1.39
CA SER A 7 11.04 6.55 1.45
C SER A 7 11.18 5.10 1.90
N CYS A 8 10.38 4.69 2.88
CA CYS A 8 10.29 3.30 3.33
C CYS A 8 9.01 2.64 2.78
N ALA A 9 9.14 1.53 2.05
CA ALA A 9 8.00 0.73 1.59
C ALA A 9 7.80 -0.45 2.56
N VAL A 10 6.86 -0.33 3.49
CA VAL A 10 6.81 -1.16 4.71
C VAL A 10 6.29 -2.58 4.51
N THR A 11 5.53 -2.84 3.43
CA THR A 11 4.91 -4.18 3.21
C THR A 11 4.87 -4.61 1.74
N GLY A 12 4.48 -3.73 0.82
CA GLY A 12 4.30 -4.07 -0.60
C GLY A 12 3.19 -5.10 -0.85
N SER A 13 3.22 -5.76 -2.01
CA SER A 13 2.23 -6.76 -2.43
C SER A 13 2.81 -8.13 -2.83
N PHE A 14 4.13 -8.27 -2.95
CA PHE A 14 4.76 -9.51 -3.43
C PHE A 14 5.24 -10.43 -2.30
N THR A 15 5.91 -9.87 -1.29
CA THR A 15 6.41 -10.64 -0.15
C THR A 15 5.24 -11.22 0.65
N THR A 16 5.40 -12.42 1.21
CA THR A 16 4.43 -13.12 2.07
C THR A 16 5.10 -13.47 3.39
N ARG A 17 4.32 -13.90 4.40
CA ARG A 17 4.87 -14.34 5.69
C ARG A 17 5.69 -15.64 5.61
N GLU A 18 5.55 -16.39 4.52
CA GLU A 18 6.44 -17.53 4.21
C GLU A 18 7.86 -17.06 3.88
N HIS A 19 8.00 -15.92 3.20
CA HIS A 19 9.29 -15.31 2.91
C HIS A 19 9.88 -14.57 4.12
N ASN A 20 9.03 -13.90 4.91
CA ASN A 20 9.43 -13.19 6.13
C ASN A 20 8.28 -13.18 7.14
N ALA A 21 8.44 -13.91 8.25
CA ALA A 21 7.43 -14.01 9.30
C ALA A 21 7.04 -12.65 9.91
N ASN A 22 7.93 -11.65 9.85
CA ASN A 22 7.71 -10.30 10.38
C ASN A 22 7.05 -9.34 9.37
N LEU A 23 6.59 -9.83 8.22
CA LEU A 23 5.89 -8.99 7.26
C LEU A 23 4.62 -8.39 7.90
N PRO A 24 4.48 -7.05 7.96
CA PRO A 24 3.27 -6.40 8.47
C PRO A 24 2.10 -6.65 7.51
N VAL A 25 0.99 -7.12 8.07
CA VAL A 25 -0.22 -7.55 7.36
C VAL A 25 -1.44 -6.76 7.81
N THR A 26 -1.66 -6.65 9.12
CA THR A 26 -2.83 -5.92 9.63
C THR A 26 -2.63 -4.41 9.49
N PRO A 27 -3.71 -3.61 9.38
CA PRO A 27 -3.60 -2.15 9.36
C PRO A 27 -2.81 -1.58 10.56
N GLU A 28 -2.95 -2.21 11.73
CA GLU A 28 -2.18 -1.85 12.92
C GLU A 28 -0.69 -2.09 12.76
N GLU A 29 -0.30 -3.29 12.31
CA GLU A 29 1.10 -3.64 12.07
C GLU A 29 1.72 -2.70 11.01
N ILE A 30 1.00 -2.44 9.92
CA ILE A 30 1.44 -1.55 8.83
C ILE A 30 1.65 -0.12 9.35
N ALA A 31 0.70 0.42 10.11
CA ALA A 31 0.83 1.75 10.69
C ALA A 31 2.01 1.84 11.68
N ASN A 32 2.16 0.83 12.54
CA ASN A 32 3.26 0.76 13.50
C ASN A 32 4.63 0.75 12.82
N GLU A 33 4.78 -0.02 11.73
CA GLU A 33 6.03 -0.04 10.95
C GLU A 33 6.29 1.28 10.21
N CYS A 34 5.25 1.98 9.73
CA CYS A 34 5.42 3.33 9.18
C CYS A 34 5.96 4.31 10.24
N ILE A 35 5.38 4.29 11.44
CA ILE A 35 5.80 5.14 12.56
C ILE A 35 7.24 4.80 12.99
N ALA A 36 7.56 3.51 13.07
CA ALA A 36 8.90 3.05 13.38
C ALA A 36 9.92 3.51 12.34
N ALA A 37 9.60 3.42 11.04
CA ALA A 37 10.46 3.86 9.95
C ALA A 37 10.79 5.36 10.05
N VAL A 38 9.81 6.21 10.36
CA VAL A 38 10.05 7.66 10.54
C VAL A 38 10.90 7.95 11.76
N LYS A 39 10.69 7.24 12.87
CA LYS A 39 11.56 7.35 14.05
C LYS A 39 13.01 6.96 13.76
N GLN A 40 13.26 6.18 12.70
CA GLN A 40 14.60 5.83 12.22
C GLN A 40 15.10 6.71 11.06
N GLY A 41 14.36 7.77 10.71
CA GLY A 41 14.79 8.79 9.75
C GLY A 41 14.18 8.70 8.35
N ALA A 42 13.18 7.86 8.12
CA ALA A 42 12.38 7.95 6.89
C ALA A 42 11.57 9.25 6.85
N ALA A 43 11.47 9.88 5.69
CA ALA A 43 10.62 11.05 5.47
C ALA A 43 9.24 10.67 4.92
N ILE A 44 9.18 9.55 4.17
CA ILE A 44 7.99 9.09 3.45
C ILE A 44 7.78 7.61 3.75
N CYS A 45 6.52 7.19 3.86
CA CYS A 45 6.15 5.77 3.84
C CYS A 45 5.25 5.47 2.64
N HIS A 46 5.69 4.51 1.82
CA HIS A 46 4.91 3.95 0.73
C HIS A 46 4.08 2.77 1.24
N ILE A 47 2.77 2.89 1.11
CA ILE A 47 1.81 2.05 1.82
C ILE A 47 0.94 1.28 0.84
N HIS A 48 0.96 -0.04 1.05
CA HIS A 48 -0.05 -0.98 0.57
C HIS A 48 -0.85 -1.48 1.77
N VAL A 49 -2.05 -2.00 1.53
CA VAL A 49 -2.80 -2.76 2.53
C VAL A 49 -2.98 -4.20 2.10
N ARG A 50 -3.25 -5.05 3.08
CA ARG A 50 -3.44 -6.49 2.91
C ARG A 50 -4.71 -6.90 3.63
N ASP A 51 -5.29 -8.02 3.18
CA ASP A 51 -6.36 -8.69 3.90
C ASP A 51 -5.81 -9.24 5.23
N PRO A 52 -6.33 -8.82 6.41
CA PRO A 52 -5.78 -9.21 7.71
C PRO A 52 -5.85 -10.71 7.99
N ALA A 53 -6.81 -11.43 7.39
CA ALA A 53 -7.00 -12.86 7.65
C ALA A 53 -6.04 -13.73 6.82
N SER A 54 -5.81 -13.36 5.56
CA SER A 54 -5.04 -14.15 4.59
C SER A 54 -3.64 -13.62 4.28
N GLY A 55 -3.37 -12.35 4.59
CA GLY A 55 -2.11 -11.66 4.24
C GLY A 55 -1.98 -11.30 2.76
N GLN A 56 -3.00 -11.58 1.94
CA GLN A 56 -3.00 -11.27 0.52
C GLN A 56 -3.12 -9.76 0.27
N PRO A 57 -2.60 -9.24 -0.85
CA PRO A 57 -2.77 -7.83 -1.22
C PRO A 57 -4.25 -7.45 -1.28
N SER A 58 -4.59 -6.25 -0.81
CA SER A 58 -5.97 -5.76 -0.79
C SER A 58 -6.07 -4.33 -1.33
N MET A 59 -7.26 -4.00 -1.84
CA MET A 59 -7.67 -2.64 -2.22
C MET A 59 -8.75 -2.09 -1.28
N ALA A 60 -9.09 -2.82 -0.21
CA ALA A 60 -10.23 -2.48 0.60
C ALA A 60 -10.01 -1.15 1.35
N LEU A 61 -10.95 -0.23 1.14
CA LEU A 61 -10.85 1.16 1.59
C LEU A 61 -10.81 1.27 3.12
N GLU A 62 -11.49 0.40 3.83
CA GLU A 62 -11.48 0.32 5.29
C GLU A 62 -10.09 0.05 5.86
N TYR A 63 -9.26 -0.75 5.17
CA TYR A 63 -7.89 -1.00 5.63
C TYR A 63 -7.01 0.23 5.43
N TYR A 64 -7.16 0.95 4.31
CA TYR A 64 -6.47 2.22 4.10
C TYR A 64 -6.90 3.27 5.13
N ARG A 65 -8.21 3.40 5.39
CA ARG A 65 -8.74 4.29 6.43
C ARG A 65 -8.09 4.03 7.78
N GLU A 66 -8.01 2.77 8.18
CA GLU A 66 -7.45 2.41 9.48
C GLU A 66 -5.95 2.75 9.56
N VAL A 67 -5.15 2.40 8.54
CA VAL A 67 -3.71 2.74 8.50
C VAL A 67 -3.51 4.25 8.60
N VAL A 68 -4.19 5.03 7.75
CA VAL A 68 -4.05 6.49 7.71
C VAL A 68 -4.52 7.13 9.01
N LYS A 69 -5.63 6.65 9.58
CA LYS A 69 -6.12 7.11 10.88
C LYS A 69 -5.08 6.90 11.99
N ARG A 70 -4.51 5.69 12.09
CA ARG A 70 -3.50 5.37 13.11
C ARG A 70 -2.23 6.21 12.94
N ILE A 71 -1.76 6.38 11.72
CA ILE A 71 -0.60 7.24 11.43
C ILE A 71 -0.87 8.68 11.85
N ARG A 72 -1.99 9.27 11.42
CA ARG A 72 -2.35 10.67 11.75
C ARG A 72 -2.64 10.88 13.24
N GLN A 73 -2.95 9.82 13.98
CA GLN A 73 -3.10 9.85 15.44
C GLN A 73 -1.77 9.66 16.18
N SER A 74 -0.73 9.16 15.51
CA SER A 74 0.61 9.17 16.06
C SER A 74 1.19 10.57 15.88
N ASP A 75 1.83 11.13 16.91
CA ASP A 75 2.46 12.47 16.84
C ASP A 75 3.71 12.51 15.92
N THR A 76 3.71 11.71 14.85
CA THR A 76 4.78 11.54 13.89
C THR A 76 4.46 12.34 12.63
N ASP A 77 5.36 13.26 12.27
CA ASP A 77 5.29 13.99 11.01
C ASP A 77 5.77 13.10 9.85
N LEU A 78 4.82 12.41 9.22
CA LEU A 78 5.04 11.43 8.16
C LEU A 78 4.33 11.86 6.87
N ILE A 79 5.06 11.93 5.76
CA ILE A 79 4.47 12.05 4.42
C ILE A 79 3.91 10.68 4.02
N ILE A 80 2.59 10.60 3.84
CA ILE A 80 1.88 9.38 3.44
C ILE A 80 1.91 9.27 1.92
N ASN A 81 2.42 8.15 1.40
CA ASN A 81 2.35 7.77 -0.01
C ASN A 81 1.47 6.53 -0.17
N LEU A 82 0.24 6.71 -0.64
CA LEU A 82 -0.67 5.58 -0.90
C LEU A 82 -0.49 5.06 -2.33
N THR A 83 -0.35 3.74 -2.47
CA THR A 83 -0.29 3.10 -3.79
C THR A 83 -1.61 3.19 -4.56
N THR A 84 -1.55 3.38 -5.87
CA THR A 84 -2.66 3.20 -6.83
C THR A 84 -2.34 2.12 -7.87
N GLY A 85 -1.25 1.38 -7.66
CA GLY A 85 -0.80 0.30 -8.53
C GLY A 85 -1.76 -0.90 -8.61
N PRO A 86 -2.35 -1.37 -7.50
CA PRO A 86 -3.39 -2.39 -7.52
C PRO A 86 -4.54 -2.00 -8.45
N GLY A 87 -5.13 -3.01 -9.10
CA GLY A 87 -6.18 -2.79 -10.09
C GLY A 87 -5.69 -2.31 -11.46
N GLY A 88 -4.37 -2.19 -11.69
CA GLY A 88 -3.80 -1.71 -12.96
C GLY A 88 -3.27 -2.81 -13.89
N ARG A 89 -3.38 -4.09 -13.53
CA ARG A 89 -2.72 -5.19 -14.26
C ARG A 89 -3.67 -5.86 -15.25
N TYR A 90 -3.35 -5.77 -16.53
CA TYR A 90 -3.91 -6.62 -17.58
C TYR A 90 -3.00 -7.83 -17.81
N VAL A 91 -3.57 -9.02 -17.80
CA VAL A 91 -2.88 -10.25 -18.19
C VAL A 91 -3.63 -10.82 -19.39
N PRO A 92 -3.03 -10.89 -20.59
CA PRO A 92 -3.69 -11.49 -21.74
C PRO A 92 -3.88 -13.00 -21.54
N THR A 93 -4.95 -13.55 -22.10
CA THR A 93 -5.11 -15.00 -22.24
C THR A 93 -4.10 -15.55 -23.26
N ASP A 94 -3.52 -16.71 -22.99
CA ASP A 94 -2.59 -17.38 -23.89
C ASP A 94 -3.22 -17.60 -25.28
N GLY A 95 -2.54 -17.14 -26.32
CA GLY A 95 -3.00 -17.28 -27.71
C GLY A 95 -4.06 -16.27 -28.17
N ASP A 96 -4.61 -15.43 -27.28
CA ASP A 96 -5.56 -14.37 -27.63
C ASP A 96 -5.31 -13.09 -26.78
N PRO A 97 -4.37 -12.22 -27.20
CA PRO A 97 -3.95 -11.06 -26.42
C PRO A 97 -5.02 -9.97 -26.29
N ALA A 98 -6.13 -10.06 -27.00
CA ALA A 98 -7.26 -9.16 -26.87
C ALA A 98 -8.20 -9.53 -25.71
N LYS A 99 -8.08 -10.75 -25.16
CA LYS A 99 -8.91 -11.24 -24.05
C LYS A 99 -8.14 -11.25 -22.73
N ALA A 100 -8.80 -10.77 -21.68
CA ALA A 100 -8.25 -10.78 -20.34
C ALA A 100 -8.28 -12.20 -19.75
N ALA A 101 -7.16 -12.65 -19.20
CA ALA A 101 -7.09 -13.85 -18.36
C ALA A 101 -7.77 -13.60 -17.00
N ALA A 102 -8.15 -14.67 -16.30
CA ALA A 102 -8.80 -14.60 -14.99
C ALA A 102 -7.95 -13.90 -13.91
N THR A 103 -6.64 -13.84 -14.09
CA THR A 103 -5.70 -13.13 -13.19
C THR A 103 -5.57 -11.63 -13.49
N THR A 104 -6.28 -11.13 -14.50
CA THR A 104 -6.38 -9.68 -14.77
C THR A 104 -7.08 -9.01 -13.60
N THR A 105 -6.48 -7.93 -13.11
CA THR A 105 -7.07 -7.10 -12.04
C THR A 105 -7.46 -5.72 -12.55
N LEU A 106 -7.35 -5.46 -13.85
CA LEU A 106 -7.62 -4.15 -14.44
C LEU A 106 -9.03 -3.65 -14.07
N SER A 107 -9.06 -2.54 -13.34
CA SER A 107 -10.25 -1.87 -12.83
C SER A 107 -10.31 -0.42 -13.31
N PRO A 108 -11.51 0.19 -13.34
CA PRO A 108 -11.67 1.61 -13.65
C PRO A 108 -10.83 2.50 -12.72
N PRO A 109 -10.34 3.66 -13.21
CA PRO A 109 -9.56 4.60 -12.41
C PRO A 109 -10.24 4.99 -11.09
N GLU A 110 -11.56 5.16 -11.08
CA GLU A 110 -12.35 5.58 -9.91
C GLU A 110 -12.18 4.60 -8.75
N ILE A 111 -12.20 3.30 -9.03
CA ILE A 111 -11.99 2.25 -8.03
C ILE A 111 -10.53 2.23 -7.56
N ARG A 112 -9.58 2.47 -8.47
CA ARG A 112 -8.15 2.46 -8.16
C ARG A 112 -7.69 3.66 -7.34
N THR A 113 -8.45 4.75 -7.35
CA THR A 113 -8.11 6.00 -6.67
C THR A 113 -9.08 6.36 -5.54
N GLU A 114 -10.07 5.53 -5.25
CA GLU A 114 -11.12 5.81 -4.25
C GLU A 114 -10.52 6.21 -2.89
N HIS A 115 -9.52 5.47 -2.41
CA HIS A 115 -8.81 5.76 -1.16
C HIS A 115 -7.99 7.05 -1.21
N VAL A 116 -7.47 7.44 -2.37
CA VAL A 116 -6.74 8.71 -2.53
C VAL A 116 -7.71 9.88 -2.44
N VAL A 117 -8.85 9.79 -3.13
CA VAL A 117 -9.89 10.82 -3.12
C VAL A 117 -10.44 11.02 -1.71
N GLU A 118 -10.69 9.93 -0.99
CA GLU A 118 -11.22 10.01 0.37
C GLU A 118 -10.17 10.48 1.38
N LEU A 119 -9.01 9.85 1.41
CA LEU A 119 -8.06 10.00 2.52
C LEU A 119 -7.10 11.18 2.34
N LYS A 120 -6.96 11.68 1.11
CA LYS A 120 -6.13 12.83 0.74
C LYS A 120 -4.71 12.70 1.31
N PRO A 121 -3.95 11.67 0.91
CA PRO A 121 -2.55 11.56 1.29
C PRO A 121 -1.74 12.71 0.66
N GLU A 122 -0.55 12.99 1.19
CA GLU A 122 0.30 14.04 0.65
C GLU A 122 0.79 13.70 -0.76
N ILE A 123 1.05 12.40 -1.02
CA ILE A 123 1.37 11.88 -2.36
C ILE A 123 0.71 10.51 -2.60
N CYS A 124 0.69 10.09 -3.86
CA CYS A 124 0.32 8.74 -4.26
C CYS A 124 1.21 8.28 -5.42
N SER A 125 1.25 6.97 -5.65
CA SER A 125 2.07 6.33 -6.71
C SER A 125 1.24 5.49 -7.65
#